data_AF-A0A6G0Y180-F1
#
_entry.id   AF-A0A6G0Y180-F1
#
_cell.length_a   1.000
_cell.length_b   1.000
_cell.length_c   1.000
_cell.angle_alpha   90.00
_cell.angle_beta   90.00
_cell.angle_gamma   90.00
#
_symmetry.space_group_name_H-M   'P 1'
#
loop_
_entity.id
_entity.type
_entity.pdbx_description
1 polymer ?
#
loop_
_entity_poly.entity_id
_entity_poly.type
_entity_poly.pdbx_seq_one_letter_code
_entity_poly.pdbx_strand_id
1 'polypeptide(L)'
;IQNRFSRLISIKCNIKRLPHTSYEPLLLYLNIDTLQIRRIKNDISFIFKLLNGYIYCPDLLSNISFLVPGHSTRQTDTFYVPFQRTLYGKNAPLIRCMQHVNNFNVDLFIYYSVSSFNLYLRYLFT
;
A
#
# COMPACT_ATOMS: atom_id res chain seq x y z
N ILE A 1 6.43 -12.44 0.21
CA ILE A 1 7.32 -13.32 -0.59
C ILE A 1 8.68 -12.65 -0.73
N GLN A 2 9.69 -13.27 -0.15
CA GLN A 2 11.08 -12.81 -0.17
C GLN A 2 11.81 -13.37 -1.39
N ASN A 3 12.88 -12.71 -1.84
CA ASN A 3 13.69 -13.13 -3.01
C ASN A 3 14.20 -14.58 -2.90
N ARG A 4 14.38 -15.09 -1.66
CA ARG A 4 14.72 -16.50 -1.40
C ARG A 4 13.68 -17.48 -1.95
N PHE A 5 12.40 -17.17 -1.81
CA PHE A 5 11.31 -17.99 -2.34
C PHE A 5 11.28 -17.95 -3.87
N SER A 6 11.42 -16.76 -4.46
CA SER A 6 11.49 -16.60 -5.91
C SER A 6 12.68 -17.38 -6.50
N ARG A 7 13.84 -17.36 -5.84
CA ARG A 7 15.00 -18.19 -6.22
C ARG A 7 14.65 -19.68 -6.19
N LEU A 8 13.98 -20.16 -5.13
CA LEU A 8 13.59 -21.56 -5.02
C LEU A 8 12.63 -21.98 -6.15
N ILE A 9 11.66 -21.13 -6.49
CA ILE A 9 10.75 -21.36 -7.64
C ILE A 9 11.54 -21.44 -8.94
N SER A 10 12.46 -20.51 -9.20
CA SER A 10 13.22 -20.54 -10.46
C SER A 10 13.98 -21.85 -10.67
N ILE A 11 14.52 -22.42 -9.59
CA ILE A 11 15.19 -23.72 -9.60
C ILE A 11 14.18 -24.86 -9.82
N LYS A 12 13.06 -24.86 -9.07
CA LYS A 12 12.06 -25.94 -9.15
C LYS A 12 11.29 -25.97 -10.46
N CYS A 13 11.02 -24.82 -11.06
CA CYS A 13 10.30 -24.68 -12.33
C CYS A 13 11.24 -24.63 -13.55
N ASN A 14 12.55 -24.83 -13.36
CA ASN A 14 13.57 -24.78 -14.42
C ASN A 14 13.54 -23.48 -15.25
N ILE A 15 13.23 -22.35 -14.60
CA ILE A 15 13.20 -21.04 -15.24
C ILE A 15 14.63 -20.49 -15.26
N LYS A 16 15.20 -20.39 -16.46
CA LYS A 16 16.57 -19.87 -16.62
C LYS A 16 16.65 -18.43 -16.14
N ARG A 17 17.53 -18.20 -15.17
CA ARG A 17 17.83 -16.87 -14.63
C ARG A 17 19.34 -16.67 -14.57
N LEU A 18 19.84 -15.57 -15.12
CA LEU A 18 21.24 -15.20 -14.95
C LEU A 18 21.56 -14.91 -13.48
N PRO A 19 22.77 -15.23 -12.99
CA PRO A 19 23.19 -14.83 -11.65
C PRO A 19 23.17 -13.29 -11.52
N HIS A 20 22.94 -12.79 -10.31
CA HIS A 20 22.93 -11.35 -9.96
C HIS A 20 21.95 -10.43 -10.73
N THR A 21 21.02 -10.98 -11.52
CA THR A 21 19.96 -10.18 -12.18
C THR A 21 18.79 -9.85 -11.26
N SER A 22 18.01 -8.83 -11.62
CA SER A 22 16.74 -8.47 -10.96
C SER A 22 15.77 -9.66 -10.92
N TYR A 23 14.95 -9.71 -9.88
CA TYR A 23 13.88 -10.71 -9.75
C TYR A 23 12.59 -10.28 -10.47
N GLU A 24 12.52 -9.06 -10.99
CA GLU A 24 11.33 -8.54 -11.67
C GLU A 24 10.87 -9.39 -12.87
N PRO A 25 11.75 -9.88 -13.77
CA PRO A 25 11.32 -10.72 -14.89
C PRO A 25 10.67 -12.03 -14.43
N LEU A 26 11.22 -12.62 -13.35
CA LEU A 26 10.67 -13.83 -12.75
C LEU A 26 9.32 -13.56 -12.06
N LEU A 27 9.20 -12.42 -11.38
CA LEU A 27 7.96 -12.00 -10.74
C LEU A 27 6.86 -11.74 -11.78
N LEU A 28 7.19 -11.08 -12.89
CA LEU A 28 6.31 -10.88 -14.03
C LEU A 28 5.87 -12.22 -14.64
N TYR A 29 6.81 -13.15 -14.87
CA TYR A 29 6.50 -14.49 -15.38
C TYR A 29 5.53 -15.26 -14.46
N LEU A 30 5.67 -15.10 -13.15
CA LEU A 30 4.81 -15.74 -12.15
C LEU A 30 3.51 -14.97 -11.89
N ASN A 31 3.31 -13.81 -12.52
CA ASN A 31 2.21 -12.89 -12.24
C ASN A 31 2.12 -12.49 -10.75
N ILE A 32 3.27 -12.19 -10.15
CA ILE A 32 3.41 -11.79 -8.74
C ILE A 32 3.93 -10.35 -8.68
N ASP A 33 3.24 -9.51 -7.92
CA ASP A 33 3.68 -8.13 -7.66
C ASP A 33 5.04 -8.05 -6.93
N THR A 34 5.80 -7.00 -7.22
CA THR A 34 7.02 -6.68 -6.46
C THR A 34 6.75 -6.52 -4.97
N LEU A 35 7.80 -6.70 -4.14
CA LEU A 35 7.66 -6.51 -2.70
C LEU A 35 7.19 -5.10 -2.35
N GLN A 36 7.66 -4.10 -3.10
CA GLN A 36 7.29 -2.70 -2.91
C GLN A 36 5.79 -2.48 -3.13
N ILE A 37 5.24 -2.92 -4.26
CA ILE A 37 3.80 -2.80 -4.56
C ILE A 37 2.96 -3.48 -3.49
N ARG A 38 3.35 -4.68 -3.06
CA ARG A 38 2.62 -5.41 -2.01
C ARG A 38 2.63 -4.70 -0.66
N ARG A 39 3.74 -4.03 -0.30
CA ARG A 39 3.81 -3.22 0.93
C ARG A 39 2.86 -2.02 0.84
N ILE A 40 2.85 -1.33 -0.29
CA ILE A 40 1.93 -0.20 -0.53
C ILE A 40 0.47 -0.65 -0.43
N LYS A 41 0.09 -1.73 -1.12
CA LYS A 41 -1.27 -2.30 -1.04
C LYS A 41 -1.65 -2.66 0.39
N ASN A 42 -0.72 -3.22 1.16
CA ASN A 42 -0.96 -3.55 2.57
C ASN A 42 -1.15 -2.31 3.44
N ASP A 43 -0.33 -1.28 3.24
CA ASP A 43 -0.45 0.00 3.96
C ASP A 43 -1.81 0.67 3.69
N ILE A 44 -2.26 0.69 2.43
CA ILE A 44 -3.57 1.23 2.05
C ILE A 44 -4.72 0.37 2.61
N SER A 45 -4.62 -0.97 2.49
CA SER A 45 -5.60 -1.92 3.05
C SER A 45 -5.70 -1.82 4.57
N PHE A 46 -4.59 -1.55 5.25
CA PHE A 46 -4.55 -1.33 6.68
C PHE A 46 -5.39 -0.10 7.09
N ILE A 47 -5.18 1.03 6.43
CA ILE A 47 -5.96 2.26 6.69
C ILE A 47 -7.44 2.05 6.38
N PHE A 48 -7.77 1.41 5.26
CA PHE A 48 -9.15 1.07 4.92
C PHE A 48 -9.83 0.26 6.03
N LYS A 49 -9.16 -0.78 6.54
CA LYS A 49 -9.69 -1.62 7.62
C LYS A 49 -9.86 -0.86 8.94
N LEU A 50 -8.92 0.02 9.24
CA LEU A 50 -8.94 0.83 10.45
C LEU A 50 -10.10 1.83 10.42
N LEU A 51 -10.29 2.55 9.30
CA LEU A 51 -11.40 3.51 9.17
C LEU A 51 -12.78 2.84 9.11
N ASN A 52 -12.89 1.69 8.43
CA ASN A 52 -14.17 0.98 8.26
C ASN A 52 -14.50 0.02 9.41
N GLY A 53 -13.78 0.08 10.54
CA GLY A 53 -14.09 -0.68 11.75
C GLY A 53 -13.74 -2.18 11.71
N TYR A 54 -13.02 -2.64 10.68
CA TYR A 54 -12.45 -3.99 10.64
C TYR A 54 -11.28 -4.17 11.61
N ILE A 55 -10.62 -3.07 11.99
CA ILE A 55 -9.63 -3.03 13.07
C ILE A 55 -10.15 -2.06 14.11
N TYR A 56 -10.53 -2.58 15.28
CA TYR A 56 -11.01 -1.76 16.39
C TYR A 56 -9.82 -1.29 17.26
N CYS A 57 -9.34 -0.08 16.99
CA CYS A 57 -8.31 0.56 17.80
C CYS A 57 -8.53 2.09 17.81
N PRO A 58 -9.28 2.62 18.80
CA PRO A 58 -9.63 4.04 18.84
C PRO A 58 -8.40 4.92 19.03
N ASP A 59 -7.40 4.48 19.79
CA ASP A 59 -6.14 5.21 20.01
C ASP A 59 -5.34 5.38 18.72
N LEU A 60 -5.42 4.40 17.83
CA LEU A 60 -4.73 4.49 16.54
C LEU A 60 -5.51 5.34 15.55
N LEU A 61 -6.84 5.25 15.59
CA LEU A 61 -7.74 6.08 14.78
C LEU A 61 -7.66 7.56 15.16
N SER A 62 -7.53 7.89 16.44
CA SER A 62 -7.41 9.28 16.92
C SER A 62 -6.13 9.97 16.43
N ASN A 63 -5.11 9.21 16.03
CA ASN A 63 -3.87 9.73 15.45
C ASN A 63 -3.97 10.03 13.94
N ILE A 64 -5.10 9.70 13.30
CA ILE A 64 -5.33 9.98 11.87
C ILE A 64 -5.93 11.38 11.73
N SER A 65 -5.31 12.22 10.90
CA SER A 65 -5.78 13.58 10.63
C SER A 65 -6.40 13.66 9.23
N PHE A 66 -7.68 14.01 9.14
CA PHE A 66 -8.35 14.28 7.87
C PHE A 66 -8.07 15.70 7.39
N LEU A 67 -7.97 15.85 6.08
CA LEU A 67 -7.83 17.16 5.45
C LEU A 67 -9.19 17.65 5.00
N VAL A 68 -9.75 18.58 5.75
CA VAL A 68 -11.06 19.17 5.47
C VAL A 68 -10.86 20.65 5.08
N PRO A 69 -10.78 20.97 3.79
CA PRO A 69 -10.59 22.35 3.36
C PRO A 69 -11.87 23.16 3.63
N GLY A 70 -11.72 24.39 4.14
CA GLY A 70 -12.86 25.30 4.40
C GLY A 70 -13.54 25.84 3.14
N HIS A 71 -12.89 25.69 1.98
CA HIS A 71 -13.39 26.09 0.67
C HIS A 71 -13.10 25.01 -0.36
N SER A 72 -13.82 25.04 -1.48
CA SER A 72 -13.54 24.14 -2.61
C SER A 72 -12.15 24.46 -3.17
N THR A 73 -11.24 23.50 -3.03
CA THR A 73 -9.90 23.56 -3.63
C THR A 73 -9.75 22.45 -4.65
N ARG A 74 -8.76 22.55 -5.54
CA ARG A 74 -8.44 21.49 -6.51
C ARG A 74 -7.70 20.30 -5.87
N GLN A 75 -7.44 20.35 -4.56
CA GLN A 75 -6.72 19.32 -3.83
C GLN A 75 -7.67 18.16 -3.52
N THR A 76 -7.25 16.93 -3.85
CA THR A 76 -8.04 15.71 -3.65
C THR A 76 -7.54 14.85 -2.49
N ASP A 77 -6.58 15.37 -1.72
CA ASP A 77 -5.99 14.66 -0.57
C ASP A 77 -7.03 14.40 0.52
N THR A 78 -7.12 13.15 0.97
CA THR A 78 -8.05 12.72 2.02
C THR A 78 -7.49 13.00 3.42
N PHE A 79 -6.18 12.79 3.59
CA PHE A 79 -5.51 12.97 4.87
C PHE A 79 -4.63 14.22 4.93
N TYR A 80 -4.58 14.84 6.10
CA TYR A 80 -3.56 15.82 6.43
C TYR A 80 -2.32 15.07 6.96
N VAL A 81 -1.24 15.10 6.18
CA VAL A 81 0.03 14.47 6.58
C VAL A 81 0.91 15.53 7.26
N PRO A 82 1.19 15.42 8.57
CA PRO A 82 2.02 16.40 9.26
C PRO A 82 3.45 16.36 8.73
N PHE A 83 4.08 17.53 8.61
CA PHE A 83 5.47 17.63 8.19
C PHE A 83 6.40 16.92 9.18
N GLN A 84 7.27 16.05 8.66
CA GLN A 84 8.23 15.29 9.46
C GLN A 84 9.64 15.78 9.19
N ARG A 85 10.39 16.11 10.26
CA ARG A 85 11.77 16.59 10.16
C ARG A 85 12.77 15.51 9.73
N THR A 86 12.50 14.25 10.07
CA THR A 86 13.41 13.13 9.80
C THR A 86 12.80 12.14 8.81
N LEU A 87 13.67 11.46 8.05
CA LEU A 87 13.25 10.34 7.18
C LEU A 87 12.60 9.23 7.99
N TYR A 88 13.05 9.01 9.23
CA TYR A 88 12.44 8.05 10.14
C TYR A 88 10.99 8.42 10.44
N GLY A 89 10.70 9.67 10.81
CA GLY A 89 9.35 10.15 11.05
C GLY A 89 8.48 10.07 9.79
N LYS A 90 9.02 10.47 8.63
CA LYS A 90 8.31 10.36 7.35
C LYS A 90 7.92 8.92 7.01
N ASN A 91 8.76 7.95 7.37
CA ASN A 91 8.55 6.53 7.13
C ASN A 91 7.85 5.80 8.29
N ALA A 92 7.41 6.52 9.33
CA ALA A 92 6.58 5.97 10.39
C ALA A 92 5.30 5.36 9.80
N PRO A 93 4.80 4.25 10.35
CA PRO A 93 3.79 3.42 9.71
C PRO A 93 2.52 4.21 9.35
N LEU A 94 1.90 4.92 10.31
CA LEU A 94 0.68 5.70 10.05
C LEU A 94 0.90 6.82 9.02
N ILE A 95 2.00 7.56 9.16
CA ILE A 95 2.33 8.68 8.26
C ILE A 95 2.53 8.17 6.84
N ARG A 96 3.28 7.09 6.68
CA ARG A 96 3.51 6.44 5.39
C ARG A 96 2.21 5.91 4.77
N CYS A 97 1.33 5.32 5.58
CA CYS A 97 0.06 4.82 5.07
C CYS A 97 -0.86 5.96 4.58
N MET A 98 -0.97 7.06 5.34
CA MET A 98 -1.73 8.25 4.90
C MET A 98 -1.15 8.84 3.62
N GLN A 99 0.18 8.94 3.51
CA GLN A 99 0.85 9.37 2.29
C GLN A 99 0.53 8.47 1.10
N HIS A 100 0.53 7.14 1.29
CA HIS A 100 0.18 6.23 0.21
C HIS A 100 -1.26 6.43 -0.27
N VAL A 101 -2.22 6.64 0.63
CA VAL A 101 -3.62 6.91 0.22
C VAL A 101 -3.71 8.19 -0.61
N ASN A 102 -3.10 9.29 -0.15
CA ASN A 102 -3.09 10.55 -0.88
C ASN A 102 -2.38 10.42 -2.24
N ASN A 103 -1.20 9.81 -2.28
CA ASN A 103 -0.41 9.68 -3.51
C ASN A 103 -1.11 8.88 -4.61
N PHE A 104 -1.88 7.86 -4.23
CA PHE A 104 -2.64 7.04 -5.18
C PHE A 104 -4.09 7.53 -5.37
N ASN A 105 -4.48 8.62 -4.72
CA ASN A 105 -5.82 9.19 -4.71
C ASN A 105 -6.91 8.12 -4.49
N VAL A 106 -6.70 7.28 -3.48
CA VAL A 106 -7.58 6.14 -3.19
C VAL A 106 -8.78 6.59 -2.40
N ASP A 107 -9.97 6.24 -2.88
CA ASP A 107 -11.21 6.40 -2.12
C ASP A 107 -11.41 5.22 -1.15
N LEU A 108 -11.45 5.54 0.14
CA LEU A 108 -11.57 4.58 1.24
C LEU A 108 -13.02 4.31 1.66
N PHE A 109 -13.99 5.05 1.11
CA PHE A 109 -15.39 5.06 1.58
C PHE A 109 -16.38 4.46 0.56
N ILE A 110 -15.97 4.27 -0.70
CA ILE A 110 -16.83 3.65 -1.73
C ILE A 110 -17.15 2.18 -1.45
N TYR A 111 -16.22 1.43 -0.84
CA TYR A 111 -16.31 -0.02 -0.74
C TYR A 111 -16.72 -0.49 0.66
N TYR A 112 -17.72 -1.37 0.74
CA TYR A 112 -18.22 -1.91 2.00
C TYR A 112 -17.42 -3.11 2.52
N SER A 113 -16.77 -3.88 1.63
CA SER A 113 -16.04 -5.10 2.01
C SER A 113 -14.53 -5.00 1.75
N VAL A 114 -13.74 -5.66 2.59
CA VAL A 114 -12.29 -5.80 2.39
C VAL A 114 -11.99 -6.50 1.05
N SER A 115 -12.80 -7.48 0.65
CA SER A 115 -12.63 -8.24 -0.59
C SER A 115 -12.79 -7.36 -1.83
N SER A 116 -13.87 -6.57 -1.89
CA SER A 116 -14.10 -5.61 -2.98
C SER A 116 -13.02 -4.54 -3.04
N PHE A 117 -12.57 -4.06 -1.87
CA PHE A 117 -11.49 -3.08 -1.80
C PHE A 117 -10.16 -3.65 -2.30
N ASN A 118 -9.81 -4.88 -1.93
CA ASN A 118 -8.60 -5.53 -2.41
C ASN A 118 -8.63 -5.79 -3.93
N LEU A 119 -9.81 -6.04 -4.51
CA LEU A 119 -10.00 -6.17 -5.95
C LEU A 119 -9.75 -4.82 -6.65
N TYR A 120 -10.28 -3.72 -6.12
CA TYR A 120 -9.97 -2.37 -6.58
C TYR A 120 -8.47 -2.06 -6.52
N LEU A 121 -7.81 -2.36 -5.39
CA LEU A 121 -6.36 -2.22 -5.26
C LEU A 121 -5.59 -3.12 -6.23
N ARG A 122 -6.15 -4.24 -6.70
CA ARG A 122 -5.51 -5.04 -7.72
C ARG A 122 -5.45 -4.28 -9.04
N TYR A 123 -6.56 -3.68 -9.47
CA TYR A 123 -6.66 -2.93 -10.72
C TYR A 123 -5.89 -1.60 -10.70
N LEU A 124 -5.73 -0.97 -9.54
CA LEU A 124 -5.01 0.31 -9.45
C LEU A 124 -3.50 0.19 -9.71
N PHE A 125 -2.93 -1.01 -9.52
CA PHE A 125 -1.48 -1.26 -9.64
C PHE A 125 -1.10 -2.19 -10.80
N THR A 126 -2.05 -2.54 -11.67
CA THR A 126 -1.82 -3.28 -12.94
C THR A 126 -1.65 -2.31 -14.09
#